data_AF-A0A529X2H8-F1
#
_entry.id   AF-A0A529X2H8-F1
#
_cell.length_a   1.000
_cell.length_b   1.000
_cell.length_c   1.000
_cell.angle_alpha   90.00
_cell.angle_beta   90.00
_cell.angle_gamma   90.00
#
_symmetry.space_group_name_H-M   'P 1'
#
loop_
_entity.id
_entity.type
_entity.pdbx_description
1 polymer ?
#
loop_
_entity_poly.entity_id
_entity_poly.type
_entity_poly.pdbx_seq_one_letter_code
_entity_poly.pdbx_strand_id
1 'polypeptide(L)'
;MADSDHSTTLSSVTLGESGEGAVKGFARSDEADPPLALLRDWLRAQHVSQVLCRLQQRLETRALGAAYPAAMDAKVGYSIAYQAEVEAATAALKIQDRLPRTHAHSLLGVVAKLEIIVGADRDIDDPTDFPWPHIESVLRDLKEIAGGVPLERPDRSIVQADCRRYQAMAADLISLAKQAADGPFGQQPAARVDTE
;
A
#
# COMPACT_ATOMS: atom_id res chain seq x y z
N MET A 1 0.16 -48.90 25.62
CA MET A 1 0.21 -47.44 25.39
C MET A 1 1.19 -47.21 24.27
N ALA A 2 0.78 -46.49 23.25
CA ALA A 2 1.44 -46.47 21.95
C ALA A 2 2.62 -45.48 21.94
N ASP A 3 3.82 -45.98 21.68
CA ASP A 3 4.86 -45.22 20.99
C ASP A 3 4.60 -45.42 19.49
N SER A 4 4.37 -44.33 18.77
CA SER A 4 4.29 -44.33 17.32
C SER A 4 5.47 -43.57 16.77
N ASP A 5 6.41 -44.32 16.21
CA ASP A 5 7.51 -43.82 15.38
C ASP A 5 6.93 -43.20 14.11
N HIS A 6 6.89 -41.87 14.04
CA HIS A 6 6.61 -41.16 12.79
C HIS A 6 7.92 -41.00 12.01
N SER A 7 8.32 -42.05 11.30
CA SER A 7 9.39 -42.00 10.30
C SER A 7 8.80 -41.57 8.97
N THR A 8 8.93 -40.29 8.61
CA THR A 8 8.59 -39.79 7.28
C THR A 8 9.83 -39.90 6.39
N THR A 9 9.86 -40.94 5.58
CA THR A 9 10.81 -41.16 4.49
C THR A 9 10.68 -40.04 3.45
N LEU A 10 11.71 -39.20 3.32
CA LEU A 10 11.82 -38.23 2.23
C LEU A 10 12.14 -38.96 0.93
N SER A 11 11.34 -38.71 -0.11
CA SER A 11 11.61 -39.19 -1.46
C SER A 11 12.82 -38.46 -2.04
N SER A 12 13.87 -39.22 -2.37
CA SER A 12 15.03 -38.72 -3.11
C SER A 12 14.62 -38.39 -4.55
N VAL A 13 14.55 -37.10 -4.87
CA VAL A 13 14.43 -36.62 -6.25
C VAL A 13 15.78 -36.88 -6.94
N THR A 14 15.71 -37.66 -8.01
CA THR A 14 16.81 -38.13 -8.83
C THR A 14 17.65 -36.97 -9.36
N LEU A 15 18.95 -37.03 -9.08
CA LEU A 15 20.00 -36.26 -9.74
C LEU A 15 20.01 -36.66 -11.23
N GLY A 16 19.44 -35.81 -12.09
CA GLY A 16 19.53 -35.92 -13.55
C GLY A 16 20.74 -35.14 -14.04
N GLU A 17 21.75 -35.87 -14.49
CA GLU A 17 23.00 -35.35 -15.05
C GLU A 17 22.81 -34.79 -16.46
N SER A 18 23.60 -33.76 -16.76
CA SER A 18 24.13 -33.37 -18.07
C SER A 18 23.16 -32.93 -19.17
N GLY A 19 22.99 -31.60 -19.23
CA GLY A 19 22.65 -30.90 -20.46
C GLY A 19 23.42 -29.59 -20.49
N GLU A 20 24.51 -29.55 -21.25
CA GLU A 20 25.21 -28.31 -21.66
C GLU A 20 24.26 -27.46 -22.51
N GLY A 21 23.33 -26.79 -21.85
CA GLY A 21 22.48 -25.75 -22.42
C GLY A 21 23.16 -24.43 -22.17
N ALA A 22 23.77 -23.87 -23.22
CA ALA A 22 24.36 -22.54 -23.27
C ALA A 22 23.62 -21.58 -22.34
N VAL A 23 24.31 -21.11 -21.29
CA VAL A 23 23.90 -19.96 -20.51
C VAL A 23 23.83 -18.81 -21.51
N LYS A 24 22.65 -18.62 -22.10
CA LYS A 24 22.30 -17.44 -22.87
C LYS A 24 22.41 -16.33 -21.86
N GLY A 25 23.58 -15.71 -21.82
CA GLY A 25 23.83 -14.53 -21.01
C GLY A 25 22.67 -13.61 -21.28
N PHE A 26 21.78 -13.47 -20.29
CA PHE A 26 20.80 -12.42 -20.29
C PHE A 26 21.63 -11.17 -20.48
N ALA A 27 21.56 -10.59 -21.67
CA ALA A 27 22.09 -9.27 -21.90
C ALA A 27 21.48 -8.45 -20.77
N ARG A 28 22.32 -8.08 -19.79
CA ARG A 28 21.93 -7.21 -18.70
C ARG A 28 21.53 -5.92 -19.40
N SER A 29 20.24 -5.76 -19.67
CA SER A 29 19.70 -4.45 -19.95
C SER A 29 20.14 -3.61 -18.77
N ASP A 30 20.76 -2.47 -19.06
CA ASP A 30 21.07 -1.39 -18.13
C ASP A 30 19.79 -0.75 -17.56
N GLU A 31 18.70 -1.52 -17.54
CA GLU A 31 17.40 -1.16 -17.04
C GLU A 31 17.44 -1.31 -15.52
N ALA A 32 17.24 -0.17 -14.85
CA ALA A 32 17.22 -0.10 -13.40
C ALA A 32 16.36 -1.23 -12.81
N ASP A 33 16.85 -1.86 -11.74
CA ASP A 33 16.20 -3.02 -11.13
C ASP A 33 14.75 -2.67 -10.74
N PRO A 34 13.71 -3.33 -11.31
CA PRO A 34 12.31 -2.93 -11.14
C PRO A 34 11.83 -2.74 -9.69
N PRO A 35 12.26 -3.57 -8.70
CA PRO A 35 11.92 -3.36 -7.31
C PRO A 35 12.45 -2.05 -6.72
N LEU A 36 13.54 -1.48 -7.23
CA LEU A 36 14.04 -0.17 -6.79
C LEU A 36 13.06 0.95 -7.15
N ALA A 37 12.50 0.89 -8.36
CA ALA A 37 11.46 1.83 -8.78
C ALA A 37 10.20 1.67 -7.92
N LEU A 38 9.77 0.42 -7.66
CA LEU A 38 8.63 0.16 -6.78
C LEU A 38 8.85 0.67 -5.36
N LEU A 39 10.05 0.50 -4.79
CA LEU A 39 10.37 1.01 -3.47
C LEU A 39 10.23 2.52 -3.40
N ARG A 40 10.78 3.25 -4.38
CA ARG A 40 10.66 4.70 -4.45
C ARG A 40 9.20 5.16 -4.54
N ASP A 41 8.43 4.50 -5.39
CA ASP A 41 7.01 4.84 -5.58
C ASP A 41 6.20 4.48 -4.33
N TRP A 42 6.51 3.37 -3.66
CA TRP A 42 5.89 2.95 -2.41
C TRP A 42 6.20 3.92 -1.26
N LEU A 43 7.47 4.31 -1.07
CA LEU A 43 7.88 5.30 -0.07
C LEU A 43 7.16 6.63 -0.27
N ARG A 44 6.99 7.05 -1.53
CA ARG A 44 6.24 8.27 -1.88
C ARG A 44 4.76 8.14 -1.49
N ALA A 45 4.09 7.07 -1.92
CA ALA A 45 2.68 6.83 -1.61
C ALA A 45 2.45 6.75 -0.09
N GLN A 46 3.33 6.03 0.63
CA GLN A 46 3.29 5.90 2.08
C GLN A 46 3.48 7.26 2.78
N HIS A 47 4.42 8.08 2.32
CA HIS A 47 4.63 9.41 2.90
C HIS A 47 3.43 10.34 2.67
N VAL A 48 2.84 10.31 1.47
CA VAL A 48 1.65 11.11 1.15
C VAL A 48 0.46 10.65 1.99
N SER A 49 0.24 9.35 2.13
CA SER A 49 -0.79 8.77 3.00
C SER A 49 -0.65 9.27 4.45
N GLN A 50 0.56 9.20 5.04
CA GLN A 50 0.81 9.70 6.40
C GLN A 50 0.54 11.20 6.56
N VAL A 51 0.88 12.00 5.54
CA VAL A 51 0.59 13.44 5.55
C VAL A 51 -0.91 13.71 5.53
N LEU A 52 -1.66 12.97 4.72
CA LEU A 52 -3.12 13.10 4.59
C LEU A 52 -3.84 12.57 5.84
N CYS A 53 -3.39 11.47 6.44
CA CYS A 53 -3.88 10.96 7.71
C CYS A 53 -3.79 12.03 8.82
N ARG A 54 -2.62 12.70 8.96
CA ARG A 54 -2.47 13.79 9.94
C ARG A 54 -3.39 14.99 9.66
N LEU A 55 -3.67 15.25 8.39
CA LEU A 55 -4.62 16.30 8.01
C LEU A 55 -6.06 15.88 8.37
N GLN A 56 -6.43 14.64 8.06
CA GLN A 56 -7.71 14.02 8.40
C GLN A 56 -7.96 14.10 9.92
N GLN A 57 -7.03 13.66 10.76
CA GLN A 57 -7.13 13.70 12.23
C GLN A 57 -7.32 15.13 12.77
N ARG A 58 -6.61 16.11 12.19
CA ARG A 58 -6.75 17.53 12.57
C ARG A 58 -8.12 18.09 12.21
N LEU A 59 -8.65 17.72 11.05
CA LEU A 59 -9.97 18.16 10.61
C LEU A 59 -11.08 17.46 11.38
N GLU A 60 -10.91 16.19 11.72
CA GLU A 60 -11.79 15.44 12.61
C GLU A 60 -11.92 16.14 13.96
N THR A 61 -10.79 16.47 14.59
CA THR A 61 -10.76 17.19 15.87
C THR A 61 -11.53 18.52 15.78
N ARG A 62 -11.38 19.26 14.68
CA ARG A 62 -12.12 20.52 14.47
C ARG A 62 -13.62 20.29 14.24
N ALA A 63 -13.98 19.27 13.47
CA ALA A 63 -15.36 18.93 13.18
C ALA A 63 -16.13 18.53 14.45
N LEU A 64 -15.47 17.85 15.38
CA LEU A 64 -16.02 17.47 16.69
C LEU A 64 -16.12 18.66 17.66
N GLY A 65 -15.20 19.62 17.60
CA GLY A 65 -15.13 20.76 18.52
C GLY A 65 -15.86 22.04 18.09
N ALA A 66 -16.40 22.12 16.86
CA ALA A 66 -16.97 23.35 16.32
C ALA A 66 -18.49 23.47 16.55
N ALA A 67 -18.97 24.72 16.69
CA ALA A 67 -20.39 25.04 16.66
C ALA A 67 -20.91 25.17 15.21
N TYR A 68 -22.24 25.13 15.03
CA TYR A 68 -22.87 25.35 13.73
C TYR A 68 -22.70 26.82 13.28
N PRO A 69 -22.41 27.12 11.99
CA PRO A 69 -22.26 26.21 10.83
C PRO A 69 -20.82 25.72 10.58
N ALA A 70 -19.82 26.21 11.32
CA ALA A 70 -18.41 25.83 11.14
C ALA A 70 -18.16 24.32 11.25
N ALA A 71 -18.99 23.60 12.03
CA ALA A 71 -18.98 22.14 12.09
C ALA A 71 -19.28 21.46 10.74
N MET A 72 -20.13 22.05 9.89
CA MET A 72 -20.47 21.48 8.57
C MET A 72 -19.32 21.62 7.58
N ASP A 73 -18.71 22.80 7.52
CA ASP A 73 -17.54 23.03 6.66
C ASP A 73 -16.36 22.16 7.08
N ALA A 74 -16.13 22.02 8.39
CA ALA A 74 -15.11 21.14 8.94
C ALA A 74 -15.38 19.66 8.62
N LYS A 75 -16.66 19.21 8.67
CA LYS A 75 -17.05 17.85 8.26
C LYS A 75 -16.79 17.59 6.78
N VAL A 76 -17.11 18.54 5.89
CA VAL A 76 -16.81 18.40 4.46
C VAL A 76 -15.29 18.31 4.23
N GLY A 77 -14.51 19.18 4.87
CA GLY A 77 -13.05 19.12 4.80
C GLY A 77 -12.48 17.81 5.33
N TYR A 78 -13.01 17.31 6.45
CA TYR A 78 -12.68 16.01 7.02
C TYR A 78 -12.95 14.88 6.03
N SER A 79 -14.14 14.83 5.42
CA SER A 79 -14.49 13.77 4.47
C SER A 79 -13.56 13.77 3.25
N ILE A 80 -13.20 14.95 2.73
CA ILE A 80 -12.23 15.06 1.63
C ILE A 80 -10.86 14.53 2.06
N ALA A 81 -10.37 14.91 3.24
CA ALA A 81 -9.08 14.46 3.74
C ALA A 81 -9.06 12.94 4.00
N TYR A 82 -10.15 12.39 4.54
CA TYR A 82 -10.33 10.95 4.74
C TYR A 82 -10.29 10.19 3.43
N GLN A 83 -11.08 10.60 2.42
CA GLN A 83 -11.06 9.92 1.13
C GLN A 83 -9.69 10.05 0.44
N ALA A 84 -9.03 11.21 0.55
CA ALA A 84 -7.70 11.42 -0.02
C ALA A 84 -6.65 10.51 0.64
N GLU A 85 -6.70 10.36 1.97
CA GLU A 85 -5.87 9.41 2.71
C GLU A 85 -6.11 7.98 2.22
N VAL A 86 -7.37 7.54 2.14
CA VAL A 86 -7.74 6.20 1.68
C VAL A 86 -7.17 5.91 0.28
N GLU A 87 -7.29 6.85 -0.65
CA GLU A 87 -6.74 6.70 -2.01
C GLU A 87 -5.20 6.61 -2.00
N ALA A 88 -4.52 7.43 -1.21
CA ALA A 88 -3.07 7.39 -1.08
C ALA A 88 -2.57 6.09 -0.42
N ALA A 89 -3.23 5.63 0.64
CA ALA A 89 -2.96 4.34 1.27
C ALA A 89 -3.19 3.18 0.29
N THR A 90 -4.29 3.24 -0.46
CA THR A 90 -4.61 2.26 -1.52
C THR A 90 -3.54 2.22 -2.61
N ALA A 91 -2.95 3.37 -2.97
CA ALA A 91 -1.85 3.41 -3.92
C ALA A 91 -0.61 2.65 -3.41
N ALA A 92 -0.29 2.76 -2.11
CA ALA A 92 0.78 1.99 -1.50
C ALA A 92 0.47 0.48 -1.49
N LEU A 93 -0.77 0.09 -1.15
CA LEU A 93 -1.22 -1.32 -1.19
C LEU A 93 -1.11 -1.92 -2.59
N LYS A 94 -1.55 -1.20 -3.62
CA LYS A 94 -1.42 -1.64 -5.03
C LYS A 94 0.02 -1.91 -5.44
N ILE A 95 1.00 -1.23 -4.82
CA ILE A 95 2.42 -1.49 -5.08
C ILE A 95 2.86 -2.79 -4.36
N GLN A 96 2.38 -3.03 -3.14
CA GLN A 96 2.62 -4.28 -2.42
C GLN A 96 2.04 -5.48 -3.17
N ASP A 97 0.83 -5.37 -3.73
CA ASP A 97 0.19 -6.43 -4.52
C ASP A 97 1.01 -6.84 -5.76
N ARG A 98 1.76 -5.90 -6.34
CA ARG A 98 2.63 -6.12 -7.49
C ARG A 98 3.99 -6.71 -7.10
N LEU A 99 4.39 -6.54 -5.84
CA LEU A 99 5.72 -6.87 -5.36
C LEU A 99 6.11 -8.35 -5.55
N PRO A 100 5.24 -9.35 -5.26
CA PRO A 100 5.59 -10.76 -5.43
C PRO A 100 5.92 -11.12 -6.89
N ARG A 101 5.22 -10.51 -7.85
CA ARG A 101 5.38 -10.74 -9.29
C ARG A 101 6.51 -9.92 -9.92
N THR A 102 7.10 -9.00 -9.16
CA THR A 102 8.21 -8.17 -9.64
C THR A 102 9.53 -8.88 -9.34
N HIS A 103 10.20 -9.32 -10.39
CA HIS A 103 11.51 -9.97 -10.31
C HIS A 103 12.60 -8.94 -9.98
N ALA A 104 13.49 -9.31 -9.05
CA ALA A 104 14.71 -8.57 -8.78
C ALA A 104 15.83 -9.09 -9.68
N HIS A 105 16.58 -8.19 -10.30
CA HIS A 105 17.75 -8.51 -11.13
C HIS A 105 19.07 -8.29 -10.40
N SER A 106 19.03 -7.78 -9.17
CA SER A 106 20.18 -7.54 -8.31
C SER A 106 19.86 -7.82 -6.83
N LEU A 107 20.91 -7.93 -6.00
CA LEU A 107 20.75 -8.00 -4.54
C LEU A 107 20.12 -6.73 -3.96
N LEU A 108 20.40 -5.56 -4.54
CA LEU A 108 19.75 -4.31 -4.14
C LEU A 108 18.24 -4.32 -4.45
N GLY A 109 17.81 -4.98 -5.53
CA GLY A 109 16.39 -5.21 -5.79
C GLY A 109 15.74 -6.12 -4.74
N VAL A 110 16.45 -7.16 -4.27
CA VAL A 110 15.97 -8.00 -3.16
C VAL A 110 15.86 -7.19 -1.87
N VAL A 111 16.88 -6.39 -1.54
CA VAL A 111 16.85 -5.44 -0.43
C VAL A 111 15.63 -4.52 -0.56
N ALA A 112 15.36 -3.98 -1.75
CA ALA A 112 14.22 -3.10 -1.97
C ALA A 112 12.87 -3.78 -1.71
N LYS A 113 12.71 -5.06 -2.09
CA LYS A 113 11.49 -5.82 -1.78
C LYS A 113 11.32 -5.98 -0.26
N LEU A 114 12.40 -6.31 0.43
CA LEU A 114 12.37 -6.48 1.90
C LEU A 114 12.11 -5.15 2.62
N GLU A 115 12.63 -4.03 2.12
CA GLU A 115 12.31 -2.69 2.65
C GLU A 115 10.83 -2.37 2.52
N ILE A 116 10.20 -2.73 1.39
CA ILE A 116 8.75 -2.58 1.24
C ILE A 116 8.02 -3.51 2.22
N ILE A 117 8.44 -4.76 2.38
CA ILE A 117 7.79 -5.73 3.29
C ILE A 117 7.86 -5.26 4.75
N VAL A 118 9.05 -4.89 5.23
CA VAL A 118 9.25 -4.38 6.60
C VAL A 118 8.57 -3.02 6.79
N GLY A 119 8.55 -2.18 5.76
CA GLY A 119 7.93 -0.87 5.83
C GLY A 119 6.39 -0.87 5.69
N ALA A 120 5.84 -1.86 4.99
CA ALA A 120 4.42 -2.03 4.68
C ALA A 120 3.57 -2.13 5.92
N ASP A 121 4.10 -2.77 6.96
CA ASP A 121 3.30 -3.18 8.10
C ASP A 121 3.90 -2.64 9.41
N ARG A 122 3.75 -1.32 9.61
CA ARG A 122 4.00 -0.71 10.92
C ARG A 122 2.84 -0.91 11.90
N ASP A 123 1.82 -1.66 11.48
CA ASP A 123 0.60 -1.97 12.25
C ASP A 123 0.55 -3.43 12.68
N ILE A 124 1.66 -4.18 12.59
CA ILE A 124 1.79 -5.49 13.23
C ILE A 124 1.59 -5.29 14.73
N ASP A 125 0.59 -5.98 15.30
CA ASP A 125 0.25 -5.91 16.72
C ASP A 125 1.48 -6.18 17.62
N ASP A 126 2.36 -7.08 17.18
CA ASP A 126 3.67 -7.35 17.78
C ASP A 126 4.77 -7.53 16.70
N PRO A 127 5.63 -6.53 16.45
CA PRO A 127 6.74 -6.65 15.48
C PRO A 127 7.83 -7.64 15.92
N THR A 128 7.74 -8.21 17.12
CA THR A 128 8.64 -9.28 17.58
C THR A 128 8.14 -10.68 17.22
N ASP A 129 6.92 -10.80 16.70
CA ASP A 129 6.36 -12.09 16.29
C ASP A 129 7.06 -12.67 15.06
N PHE A 130 7.14 -14.00 15.02
CA PHE A 130 7.58 -14.70 13.83
C PHE A 130 6.66 -14.37 12.64
N PRO A 131 7.18 -13.99 11.46
CA PRO A 131 8.57 -14.10 11.01
C PRO A 131 9.40 -12.79 11.08
N TRP A 132 8.87 -11.70 11.64
CA TRP A 132 9.42 -10.35 11.46
C TRP A 132 10.88 -10.16 11.91
N PRO A 133 11.30 -10.65 13.11
CA PRO A 133 12.71 -10.56 13.50
C PRO A 133 13.66 -11.25 12.51
N HIS A 134 13.21 -12.34 11.88
CA HIS A 134 14.01 -13.10 10.92
C HIS A 134 14.14 -12.33 9.59
N ILE A 135 13.05 -11.71 9.13
CA ILE A 135 13.05 -10.87 7.93
C ILE A 135 13.93 -9.65 8.14
N GLU A 136 13.84 -8.97 9.29
CA GLU A 136 14.70 -7.84 9.62
C GLU A 136 16.18 -8.21 9.72
N SER A 137 16.50 -9.39 10.29
CA SER A 137 17.87 -9.91 10.33
C SER A 137 18.40 -10.13 8.92
N VAL A 138 17.65 -10.83 8.06
CA VAL A 138 18.05 -11.09 6.66
C VAL A 138 18.23 -9.79 5.89
N LEU A 139 17.35 -8.81 6.08
CA LEU A 139 17.48 -7.49 5.46
C LEU A 139 18.76 -6.77 5.91
N ARG A 140 19.09 -6.82 7.20
CA ARG A 140 20.31 -6.23 7.73
C ARG A 140 21.55 -6.86 7.11
N ASP A 141 21.63 -8.18 7.10
CA ASP A 141 22.78 -8.91 6.54
C ASP A 141 22.94 -8.63 5.03
N LEU A 142 21.83 -8.57 4.29
CA LEU A 142 21.87 -8.23 2.87
C LEU A 142 22.35 -6.80 2.60
N LYS A 143 22.01 -5.83 3.47
CA LYS A 143 22.52 -4.46 3.36
C LYS A 143 24.02 -4.38 3.63
N GLU A 144 24.54 -5.17 4.56
CA GLU A 144 25.99 -5.25 4.82
C GLU A 144 26.74 -5.86 3.62
N ILE A 145 26.16 -6.86 2.96
CA ILE A 145 26.81 -7.56 1.84
C ILE A 145 26.69 -6.78 0.52
N ALA A 146 25.50 -6.27 0.20
CA ALA A 146 25.17 -5.70 -1.10
C ALA A 146 25.15 -4.16 -1.10
N GLY A 147 25.24 -3.52 0.06
CA GLY A 147 24.98 -2.11 0.26
C GLY A 147 23.49 -1.80 0.49
N GLY A 148 23.21 -0.57 0.92
CA GLY A 148 21.86 -0.07 1.09
C GLY A 148 21.30 0.58 -0.17
N VAL A 149 19.98 0.57 -0.32
CA VAL A 149 19.28 1.42 -1.29
C VAL A 149 19.15 2.81 -0.68
N PRO A 150 19.53 3.90 -1.36
CA PRO A 150 19.31 5.25 -0.86
C PRO A 150 17.81 5.51 -0.62
N LEU A 151 17.39 5.52 0.66
CA LEU A 151 16.02 5.83 1.07
C LEU A 151 15.84 7.35 1.17
N GLU A 152 16.08 8.07 0.08
CA GLU A 152 15.94 9.52 0.09
C GLU A 152 14.50 9.91 0.41
N ARG A 153 14.36 10.88 1.32
CA ARG A 153 13.07 11.46 1.63
C ARG A 153 12.50 12.08 0.36
N PRO A 154 11.24 11.78 -0.02
CA PRO A 154 10.62 12.39 -1.19
C PRO A 154 10.67 13.92 -1.09
N ASP A 155 10.96 14.59 -2.21
CA ASP A 155 10.95 16.05 -2.27
C ASP A 155 9.58 16.56 -1.80
N ARG A 156 9.62 17.53 -0.87
CA ARG A 156 8.44 18.20 -0.32
C ARG A 156 7.54 18.76 -1.42
N SER A 157 8.11 19.28 -2.51
CA SER A 157 7.35 19.83 -3.63
C SER A 157 6.48 18.76 -4.30
N ILE A 158 7.05 17.58 -4.53
CA ILE A 158 6.38 16.41 -5.11
C ILE A 158 5.30 15.91 -4.17
N VAL A 159 5.61 15.75 -2.88
CA VAL A 159 4.64 15.30 -1.87
C VAL A 159 3.44 16.25 -1.81
N GLN A 160 3.67 17.56 -1.85
CA GLN A 160 2.59 18.54 -1.86
C GLN A 160 1.73 18.46 -3.12
N ALA A 161 2.35 18.23 -4.28
CA ALA A 161 1.62 18.03 -5.54
C ALA A 161 0.75 16.78 -5.48
N ASP A 162 1.28 15.66 -4.97
CA ASP A 162 0.53 14.42 -4.81
C ASP A 162 -0.61 14.57 -3.80
N CYS A 163 -0.38 15.22 -2.66
CA CYS A 163 -1.45 15.53 -1.70
C CYS A 163 -2.59 16.31 -2.36
N ARG A 164 -2.28 17.36 -3.14
CA ARG A 164 -3.30 18.14 -3.87
C ARG A 164 -4.05 17.30 -4.87
N ARG A 165 -3.35 16.40 -5.57
CA ARG A 165 -3.97 15.47 -6.53
C ARG A 165 -4.98 14.55 -5.84
N TYR A 166 -4.61 13.91 -4.73
CA TYR A 166 -5.52 13.05 -3.99
C TYR A 166 -6.71 13.82 -3.39
N GLN A 167 -6.47 15.03 -2.89
CA GLN A 167 -7.55 15.90 -2.39
C GLN A 167 -8.53 16.32 -3.49
N ALA A 168 -8.04 16.62 -4.69
CA ALA A 168 -8.89 16.94 -5.83
C ALA A 168 -9.75 15.72 -6.23
N MET A 169 -9.13 14.54 -6.38
CA MET A 169 -9.84 13.30 -6.67
C MET A 169 -10.91 12.98 -5.60
N ALA A 170 -10.57 13.17 -4.32
CA ALA A 170 -11.50 12.97 -3.21
C ALA A 170 -12.67 13.97 -3.22
N ALA A 171 -12.40 15.25 -3.51
CA ALA A 171 -13.43 16.27 -3.60
C ALA A 171 -14.41 15.98 -4.75
N ASP A 172 -13.90 15.52 -5.89
CA ASP A 172 -14.72 15.08 -7.02
C ASP A 172 -15.62 13.90 -6.61
N LEU A 173 -15.05 12.85 -6.02
CA LEU A 173 -15.80 11.67 -5.56
C LEU A 173 -16.93 12.03 -4.58
N ILE A 174 -16.66 12.90 -3.60
CA ILE A 174 -17.67 13.34 -2.63
C ILE A 174 -18.75 14.19 -3.31
N SER A 175 -18.37 15.02 -4.29
CA SER A 175 -19.33 15.84 -5.03
C SER A 175 -20.26 14.97 -5.88
N LEU A 176 -19.73 13.95 -6.57
CA LEU A 176 -20.54 12.96 -7.28
C LEU A 176 -21.47 12.19 -6.34
N ALA A 177 -21.00 11.77 -5.17
CA ALA A 177 -21.81 11.05 -4.20
C ALA A 177 -22.99 11.90 -3.68
N LYS A 178 -22.77 13.19 -3.43
CA LYS A 178 -23.84 14.13 -3.05
C LYS A 178 -24.90 14.28 -4.15
N GLN A 179 -24.47 14.46 -5.40
CA GLN A 179 -25.38 14.56 -6.54
C GLN A 179 -26.24 13.29 -6.71
N ALA A 180 -25.67 12.12 -6.47
CA ALA A 180 -26.41 10.86 -6.51
C ALA A 180 -27.44 10.74 -5.36
N ALA A 181 -27.12 11.24 -4.17
CA ALA A 181 -28.04 11.26 -3.02
C ALA A 181 -29.21 12.25 -3.19
N ASP A 182 -28.97 13.38 -3.87
CA ASP A 182 -29.98 14.41 -4.14
C ASP A 182 -30.83 14.13 -5.41
N GLY A 183 -30.60 12.99 -6.08
CA GLY A 183 -31.31 12.57 -7.29
C GLY A 183 -32.77 12.14 -7.08
N PRO A 184 -33.63 12.15 -8.13
CA PRO A 184 -35.09 12.15 -8.02
C PRO A 184 -35.75 10.79 -7.71
N PHE A 185 -35.07 9.86 -7.03
CA PHE A 185 -35.62 8.52 -6.75
C PHE A 185 -36.55 8.45 -5.53
N GLY A 186 -36.96 9.58 -4.96
CA GLY A 186 -37.83 9.67 -3.78
C GLY A 186 -39.31 10.01 -4.02
N GLN A 187 -39.75 10.29 -5.26
CA GLN A 187 -41.17 10.55 -5.54
C GLN A 187 -41.88 9.31 -6.05
N GLN A 188 -42.40 8.51 -5.11
CA GLN A 188 -43.43 7.52 -5.42
C GLN A 188 -44.73 8.26 -5.73
N PRO A 189 -45.34 8.12 -6.92
CA PRO A 189 -46.59 8.80 -7.21
C PRO A 189 -47.67 8.16 -6.35
N ALA A 190 -48.38 9.00 -5.59
CA ALA A 190 -49.57 8.62 -4.83
C ALA A 190 -50.56 7.94 -5.79
N ALA A 191 -50.69 6.62 -5.65
CA ALA A 191 -51.75 5.87 -6.30
C ALA A 191 -53.07 6.39 -5.74
N ARG A 192 -53.84 7.07 -6.60
CA ARG A 192 -55.23 7.42 -6.37
C ARG A 192 -55.99 6.16 -5.96
N VAL A 193 -56.62 6.25 -4.80
CA VAL A 193 -57.75 5.41 -4.43
C VAL A 193 -58.89 5.80 -5.35
N ASP A 194 -59.18 4.95 -6.34
CA ASP A 194 -60.46 4.98 -7.02
C ASP A 194 -61.35 3.89 -6.42
N THR A 195 -62.56 4.34 -6.11
CA THR A 195 -63.64 3.69 -5.39
C THR A 195 -64.39 2.76 -6.34
N GLU A 196 -64.70 1.55 -5.89
CA GLU A 196 -65.98 0.85 -6.16
C GLU A 196 -66.20 -0.27 -5.13
#